data_AF-A0A6A4GA99-F1
#
_entry.id   AF-A0A6A4GA99-F1
#
_cell.length_a   1.000
_cell.length_b   1.000
_cell.length_c   1.000
_cell.angle_alpha   90.00
_cell.angle_beta   90.00
_cell.angle_gamma   90.00
#
_symmetry.space_group_name_H-M   'P 1'
#
loop_
_entity.id
_entity.type
_entity.pdbx_description
1 polymer ?
#
loop_
_entity_poly.entity_id
_entity_poly.type
_entity_poly.pdbx_seq_one_letter_code
_entity_poly.pdbx_strand_id
1 'polypeptide(L)'
;PKNYGESNAGTIKADEWRMLSTVYLPIALIILWGDDDGCAPPSDSFLLKALDHTMALFQATIIACRYTVTSARTEAYQKYYNQWVDDLHTLFPHTREGTTRPNIHAGQHIYNFLLLFGPVISWWCFPFERLIGALQKINTNDFVG
;
A
#
# COMPACT_ATOMS: atom_id res chain seq x y z
N PRO A 1 -3.40 -16.97 -2.92
CA PRO A 1 -4.41 -18.05 -3.05
C PRO A 1 -5.07 -18.00 -4.43
N LYS A 2 -5.61 -19.10 -4.96
CA LYS A 2 -6.33 -19.07 -6.26
C LYS A 2 -7.66 -18.30 -6.22
N ASN A 3 -8.20 -18.08 -5.02
CA ASN A 3 -9.52 -17.49 -4.75
C ASN A 3 -9.44 -16.05 -4.20
N TYR A 4 -8.38 -15.28 -4.47
CA TYR A 4 -8.28 -13.90 -4.00
C TYR A 4 -9.52 -13.07 -4.39
N GLY A 5 -10.14 -12.40 -3.41
CA GLY A 5 -11.34 -11.59 -3.62
C GLY A 5 -12.66 -12.33 -3.42
N GLU A 6 -12.64 -13.67 -3.29
CA GLU A 6 -13.82 -14.44 -2.89
C GLU A 6 -14.03 -14.39 -1.36
N SER A 7 -15.29 -14.39 -0.91
CA SER A 7 -15.63 -14.39 0.52
C SER A 7 -15.05 -15.59 1.28
N ASN A 8 -14.83 -16.72 0.60
CA ASN A 8 -14.26 -17.95 1.15
C ASN A 8 -12.72 -17.89 1.37
N ALA A 9 -12.04 -16.88 0.82
CA ALA A 9 -10.58 -16.78 0.83
C ALA A 9 -10.01 -16.19 2.12
N GLY A 10 -10.89 -15.70 2.99
CA GLY A 10 -10.51 -14.92 4.16
C GLY A 10 -10.05 -13.51 3.79
N THR A 11 -9.56 -12.78 4.79
CA THR A 11 -9.08 -11.40 4.61
C THR A 11 -7.62 -11.40 4.16
N ILE A 12 -7.33 -10.64 3.11
CA ILE A 12 -5.97 -10.43 2.61
C ILE A 12 -5.14 -9.76 3.71
N LYS A 13 -4.04 -10.41 4.11
CA LYS A 13 -3.12 -9.92 5.14
C LYS A 13 -2.18 -8.85 4.58
N ALA A 14 -1.56 -8.07 5.47
CA ALA A 14 -0.65 -6.99 5.06
C ALA A 14 0.49 -7.45 4.13
N ASP A 15 1.09 -8.61 4.39
CA ASP A 15 2.15 -9.17 3.54
C ASP A 15 1.64 -9.60 2.16
N GLU A 16 0.41 -10.10 2.08
CA GLU A 16 -0.25 -10.46 0.82
C GLU A 16 -0.59 -9.21 0.01
N TRP A 17 -1.10 -8.14 0.65
CA TRP A 17 -1.27 -6.83 0.03
C TRP A 17 0.04 -6.26 -0.50
N ARG A 18 1.14 -6.41 0.25
CA ARG A 18 2.47 -6.00 -0.20
C ARG A 18 2.90 -6.79 -1.45
N MET A 19 2.71 -8.09 -1.49
CA MET A 19 3.02 -8.91 -2.67
C MET A 19 2.17 -8.55 -3.88
N LEU A 20 0.86 -8.34 -3.67
CA LEU A 20 -0.06 -7.92 -4.73
C LEU A 20 0.35 -6.56 -5.32
N SER A 21 0.58 -5.56 -4.47
CA SER A 21 0.91 -4.20 -4.89
C SER A 21 2.32 -4.04 -5.48
N THR A 22 3.29 -4.87 -5.08
CA THR A 22 4.68 -4.70 -5.54
C THR A 22 5.10 -5.63 -6.67
N VAL A 23 4.33 -6.69 -6.95
CA VAL A 23 4.66 -7.69 -7.98
C VAL A 23 3.50 -7.94 -8.93
N TYR A 24 2.40 -8.49 -8.42
CA TYR A 24 1.35 -9.05 -9.30
C TYR A 24 0.51 -7.98 -10.01
N LEU A 25 0.03 -6.97 -9.28
CA LEU A 25 -0.79 -5.90 -9.85
C LEU A 25 0.01 -5.01 -10.79
N PRO A 26 1.26 -4.59 -10.51
CA PRO A 26 2.07 -3.88 -11.49
C PRO A 26 2.15 -4.58 -12.84
N ILE A 27 2.48 -5.88 -12.84
CA ILE A 27 2.60 -6.67 -14.07
C ILE A 27 1.25 -6.76 -14.79
N ALA A 28 0.19 -7.13 -14.06
CA ALA A 28 -1.13 -7.31 -14.64
C ALA A 28 -1.68 -6.01 -15.24
N LEU A 29 -1.55 -4.89 -14.53
CA LEU A 29 -2.07 -3.60 -14.98
C LEU A 29 -1.25 -3.02 -16.14
N ILE A 30 0.07 -3.21 -16.17
CA ILE A 30 0.90 -2.81 -17.32
C ILE A 30 0.47 -3.59 -18.57
N ILE A 31 0.26 -4.90 -18.46
CA ILE A 31 -0.20 -5.73 -19.59
C ILE A 31 -1.60 -5.31 -20.06
N LEU A 32 -2.50 -4.99 -19.12
CA LEU A 32 -3.89 -4.71 -19.45
C LEU A 32 -4.14 -3.27 -19.92
N TRP A 33 -3.39 -2.30 -19.39
CA TRP A 33 -3.67 -0.87 -19.56
C TRP A 33 -2.51 -0.07 -20.16
N GLY A 34 -1.32 -0.68 -20.28
CA GLY A 34 -0.10 -0.03 -20.77
C GLY A 34 0.29 -0.43 -22.20
N ASP A 35 -0.47 -1.33 -22.82
CA ASP A 35 -0.25 -1.80 -24.20
C ASP A 35 -1.59 -1.82 -24.94
N ASP A 36 -1.59 -1.33 -26.18
CA ASP A 36 -2.71 -1.33 -27.12
C ASP A 36 -2.24 -2.01 -28.42
N ASP A 37 -2.34 -3.34 -28.45
CA ASP A 37 -1.88 -4.20 -29.54
C ASP A 37 -0.42 -3.93 -29.98
N GLY A 38 0.50 -3.85 -29.02
CA GLY A 38 1.92 -3.58 -29.26
C GLY A 38 2.26 -2.10 -29.48
N CYS A 39 1.28 -1.19 -29.32
CA CYS A 39 1.49 0.24 -29.34
C CYS A 39 1.24 0.85 -27.95
N ALA A 40 1.84 2.03 -27.70
CA ALA A 40 1.52 2.78 -26.48
C ALA A 40 0.09 3.35 -26.58
N PRO A 41 -0.73 3.23 -25.51
CA PRO A 41 -2.06 3.84 -25.48
C PRO A 41 -2.01 5.35 -25.69
N PRO A 42 -3.08 5.98 -26.20
CA PRO A 42 -3.19 7.43 -26.30
C PRO A 42 -2.94 8.11 -24.94
N SER A 43 -2.23 9.24 -24.92
CA SER A 43 -1.87 9.93 -23.66
C SER A 43 -3.08 10.45 -22.87
N ASP A 44 -4.23 10.62 -23.51
CA ASP A 44 -5.48 11.01 -22.87
C ASP A 44 -6.29 9.83 -22.32
N SER A 45 -5.88 8.59 -22.61
CA SER A 45 -6.52 7.35 -22.15
C SER A 45 -6.73 7.34 -20.64
N PHE A 46 -7.97 7.07 -20.24
CA PHE A 46 -8.33 6.93 -18.83
C PHE A 46 -7.58 5.75 -18.18
N LEU A 47 -7.44 4.63 -18.89
CA LEU A 47 -6.79 3.43 -18.35
C LEU A 47 -5.29 3.66 -18.14
N LEU A 48 -4.63 4.39 -19.04
CA LEU A 48 -3.23 4.77 -18.88
C LEU A 48 -3.04 5.71 -17.68
N LYS A 49 -3.92 6.71 -17.51
CA LYS A 49 -3.89 7.59 -16.33
C LYS A 49 -4.16 6.84 -15.03
N ALA A 50 -5.12 5.91 -15.03
CA ALA A 50 -5.40 5.04 -13.89
C ALA A 50 -4.21 4.12 -13.58
N LEU A 51 -3.52 3.61 -14.60
CA LEU A 51 -2.27 2.86 -14.47
C LEU A 51 -1.20 3.71 -13.79
N ASP A 52 -0.88 4.90 -14.32
CA ASP A 52 0.14 5.79 -13.76
C ASP A 52 -0.16 6.19 -12.32
N HIS A 53 -1.41 6.55 -12.03
CA HIS A 53 -1.88 6.85 -10.69
C HIS A 53 -1.70 5.66 -9.74
N THR A 54 -2.04 4.45 -10.18
CA THR A 54 -1.85 3.23 -9.38
C THR A 54 -0.36 2.92 -9.18
N MET A 55 0.47 3.11 -10.20
CA MET A 55 1.91 2.92 -10.11
C MET A 55 2.55 3.89 -9.10
N ALA A 56 2.08 5.13 -9.00
CA ALA A 56 2.55 6.06 -7.97
C ALA A 56 2.35 5.50 -6.56
N LEU A 57 1.16 4.97 -6.24
CA LEU A 57 0.90 4.33 -4.96
C LEU A 57 1.80 3.10 -4.71
N PHE A 58 2.02 2.27 -5.74
CA PHE A 58 2.89 1.10 -5.64
C PHE A 58 4.36 1.47 -5.42
N GLN A 59 4.86 2.51 -6.09
CA GLN A 59 6.21 3.03 -5.85
C GLN A 59 6.37 3.54 -4.41
N ALA A 60 5.39 4.31 -3.90
CA ALA A 60 5.38 4.73 -2.50
C ALA A 60 5.40 3.52 -1.54
N THR A 61 4.59 2.50 -1.84
CA THR A 61 4.55 1.25 -1.05
C THR A 61 5.89 0.51 -1.05
N ILE A 62 6.54 0.39 -2.20
CA ILE A 62 7.88 -0.24 -2.34
C ILE A 62 8.89 0.49 -1.47
N ILE A 63 8.91 1.82 -1.51
CA ILE A 63 9.84 2.64 -0.73
C ILE A 63 9.59 2.46 0.77
N ALA A 64 8.34 2.54 1.21
CA ALA A 64 7.97 2.36 2.61
C ALA A 64 8.36 0.99 3.16
N CYS A 65 8.34 -0.05 2.32
CA CYS A 65 8.73 -1.41 2.69
C CYS A 65 10.25 -1.67 2.70
N ARG A 66 11.09 -0.70 2.33
CA ARG A 66 12.55 -0.89 2.33
C ARG A 66 13.12 -0.90 3.74
N TYR A 67 14.15 -1.72 3.94
CA TYR A 67 14.92 -1.83 5.19
C TYR A 67 15.88 -0.65 5.44
N THR A 68 16.01 0.28 4.49
CA THR A 68 16.97 1.38 4.56
C THR A 68 16.32 2.68 4.12
N VAL A 69 16.50 3.72 4.93
CA VAL A 69 15.98 5.06 4.69
C VAL A 69 17.12 6.00 4.31
N THR A 70 16.88 6.83 3.30
CA THR A 70 17.77 7.91 2.86
C THR A 70 16.91 9.12 2.50
N SER A 71 17.46 10.34 2.54
CA SER A 71 16.70 11.56 2.18
C SER A 71 16.01 11.42 0.82
N ALA A 72 16.77 10.99 -0.19
CA ALA A 72 16.26 10.78 -1.54
C ALA A 72 15.09 9.79 -1.61
N ARG A 73 15.09 8.74 -0.78
CA ARG A 73 13.97 7.79 -0.73
C ARG A 73 12.76 8.37 -0.03
N THR A 74 12.97 9.07 1.08
CA THR A 74 11.87 9.71 1.82
C THR A 74 11.20 10.79 0.97
N GLU A 75 11.98 11.58 0.24
CA GLU A 75 11.47 12.55 -0.75
C GLU A 75 10.73 11.86 -1.89
N ALA A 76 11.27 10.76 -2.43
CA ALA A 76 10.59 9.98 -3.45
C ALA A 76 9.25 9.40 -2.95
N TYR A 77 9.21 8.90 -1.71
CA TYR A 77 7.96 8.44 -1.09
C TYR A 77 6.92 9.56 -1.08
N GLN A 78 7.29 10.74 -0.58
CA GLN A 78 6.39 11.89 -0.50
C GLN A 78 5.90 12.31 -1.89
N LYS A 79 6.80 12.37 -2.87
CA LYS A 79 6.46 12.70 -4.26
C LYS A 79 5.41 11.74 -4.82
N TYR A 80 5.65 10.44 -4.75
CA TYR A 80 4.73 9.45 -5.31
C TYR A 80 3.41 9.38 -4.56
N TYR A 81 3.44 9.52 -3.23
CA TYR A 81 2.23 9.53 -2.43
C TYR A 81 1.36 10.75 -2.72
N ASN A 82 1.97 11.95 -2.85
CA ASN A 82 1.25 13.17 -3.20
C ASN A 82 0.66 13.07 -4.62
N GLN A 83 1.43 12.60 -5.60
CA GLN A 83 0.91 12.37 -6.96
C GLN A 83 -0.33 11.47 -6.94
N TRP A 84 -0.29 10.39 -6.16
CA TRP A 84 -1.46 9.53 -5.98
C TRP A 84 -2.63 10.27 -5.32
N VAL A 85 -2.42 11.01 -4.21
CA VAL A 85 -3.52 11.73 -3.54
C VAL A 85 -4.13 12.82 -4.43
N ASP A 86 -3.31 13.59 -5.13
CA ASP A 86 -3.73 14.75 -5.93
C ASP A 86 -4.64 14.33 -7.09
N ASP A 87 -4.35 13.20 -7.73
CA ASP A 87 -5.11 12.70 -8.87
C ASP A 87 -6.35 11.88 -8.49
N LEU A 88 -6.48 11.45 -7.22
CA LEU A 88 -7.51 10.51 -6.75
C LEU A 88 -8.92 10.99 -7.09
N HIS A 89 -9.22 12.23 -6.74
CA HIS A 89 -10.55 12.81 -6.94
C HIS A 89 -10.82 13.24 -8.38
N THR A 90 -9.78 13.38 -9.19
CA THR A 90 -9.89 13.72 -10.62
C THR A 90 -10.18 12.46 -11.43
N LEU A 91 -9.44 11.38 -11.17
CA LEU A 91 -9.60 10.10 -11.87
C LEU A 91 -10.78 9.28 -11.34
N PHE A 92 -11.09 9.41 -10.05
CA PHE A 92 -12.17 8.66 -9.42
C PHE A 92 -13.14 9.59 -8.68
N PRO A 93 -14.00 10.36 -9.39
CA PRO A 93 -14.86 11.37 -8.77
C PRO A 93 -15.82 10.84 -7.70
N HIS A 94 -16.23 9.58 -7.82
CA HIS A 94 -17.07 8.89 -6.81
C HIS A 94 -16.44 8.84 -5.41
N THR A 95 -15.13 9.06 -5.30
CA THR A 95 -14.42 9.13 -4.01
C THR A 95 -14.60 10.47 -3.29
N ARG A 96 -15.08 11.52 -3.97
CA ARG A 96 -15.30 12.86 -3.38
C ARG A 96 -16.48 12.93 -2.44
N GLU A 97 -17.51 12.13 -2.71
CA GLU A 97 -18.78 12.16 -1.97
C GLU A 97 -18.70 11.40 -0.63
N GLY A 98 -17.60 10.68 -0.39
CA GLY A 98 -17.36 9.94 0.85
C GLY A 98 -16.49 10.72 1.85
N THR A 99 -16.52 10.29 3.11
CA THR A 99 -15.58 10.78 4.12
C THR A 99 -14.15 10.42 3.74
N THR A 100 -13.23 11.39 3.79
CA THR A 100 -11.79 11.15 3.62
C THR A 100 -11.37 10.02 4.53
N ARG A 101 -10.80 8.97 3.92
CA ARG A 101 -10.45 7.77 4.68
C ARG A 101 -9.24 8.08 5.57
N PRO A 102 -9.28 7.80 6.89
CA PRO A 102 -8.17 8.12 7.79
C PRO A 102 -6.83 7.50 7.39
N ASN A 103 -6.86 6.37 6.68
CA ASN A 103 -5.65 5.72 6.16
C ASN A 103 -4.94 6.54 5.07
N ILE A 104 -5.67 7.33 4.27
CA ILE A 104 -5.08 8.25 3.29
C ILE A 104 -4.28 9.34 4.00
N HIS A 105 -4.89 9.93 5.03
CA HIS A 105 -4.22 10.90 5.89
C HIS A 105 -3.02 10.29 6.63
N ALA A 106 -3.20 9.12 7.25
CA ALA A 106 -2.12 8.42 7.95
C ALA A 106 -0.95 8.08 7.02
N GLY A 107 -1.22 7.74 5.75
CA GLY A 107 -0.20 7.51 4.75
C GLY A 107 0.68 8.74 4.48
N GLN A 108 0.12 9.95 4.50
CA GLN A 108 0.92 11.18 4.38
C GLN A 108 1.94 11.32 5.53
N HIS A 109 1.61 10.81 6.73
CA HIS A 109 2.52 10.86 7.88
C HIS A 109 3.67 9.85 7.80
N ILE A 110 3.61 8.85 6.92
CA ILE A 110 4.71 7.89 6.74
C ILE A 110 6.00 8.61 6.34
N TYR A 111 5.93 9.69 5.54
CA TYR A 111 7.09 10.54 5.25
C TYR A 111 7.79 11.01 6.53
N ASN A 112 7.02 11.58 7.46
CA ASN A 112 7.55 12.08 8.73
C ASN A 112 8.11 10.94 9.57
N PHE A 113 7.44 9.79 9.59
CA PHE A 113 7.88 8.62 10.37
C PHE A 113 9.15 7.98 9.80
N LEU A 114 9.34 7.98 8.48
CA LEU A 114 10.60 7.56 7.86
C LEU A 114 11.77 8.44 8.30
N LEU A 115 11.57 9.76 8.42
CA LEU A 115 12.59 10.69 8.91
C LEU A 115 12.89 10.52 10.40
N LEU A 116 11.86 10.34 11.22
CA LEU A 116 11.98 10.33 12.69
C LEU A 116 12.39 8.97 13.26
N PHE A 117 11.84 7.89 12.70
CA PHE A 117 11.94 6.53 13.26
C PHE A 117 12.66 5.55 12.33
N GLY A 118 13.02 5.99 11.13
CA GLY A 118 13.67 5.14 10.14
C GLY A 118 12.70 4.16 9.47
N PRO A 119 13.19 3.01 8.98
CA PRO A 119 12.40 2.04 8.20
C PRO A 119 11.10 1.61 8.89
N VAL A 120 10.01 1.44 8.14
CA VAL A 120 8.69 1.02 8.68
C VAL A 120 8.78 -0.27 9.49
N ILE A 121 9.62 -1.21 9.07
CA ILE A 121 9.81 -2.48 9.78
C ILE A 121 10.31 -2.33 11.22
N SER A 122 10.94 -1.21 11.56
CA SER A 122 11.44 -0.93 12.91
C SER A 122 10.31 -0.59 13.89
N TRP A 123 9.13 -0.17 13.39
CA TRP A 123 8.04 0.35 14.23
C TRP A 123 6.64 -0.15 13.82
N TRP A 124 6.55 -1.11 12.89
CA TRP A 124 5.30 -1.75 12.52
C TRP A 124 4.72 -2.63 13.65
N CYS A 125 3.41 -2.88 13.59
CA CYS A 125 2.69 -3.61 14.63
C CYS A 125 2.92 -5.13 14.62
N PHE A 126 3.42 -5.71 13.52
CA PHE A 126 3.47 -7.16 13.32
C PHE A 126 4.19 -7.95 14.44
N PRO A 127 5.35 -7.52 14.99
CA PRO A 127 6.00 -8.22 16.09
C PRO A 127 5.13 -8.22 17.37
N PHE A 128 4.43 -7.12 17.63
CA PHE A 128 3.53 -6.98 18.78
C PHE A 128 2.28 -7.84 18.61
N GLU A 129 1.68 -7.88 17.42
CA GLU A 129 0.56 -8.78 17.10
C GLU A 129 0.94 -10.24 17.31
N ARG A 130 2.15 -10.64 16.88
CA ARG A 130 2.66 -12.00 17.09
C ARG A 130 2.87 -12.30 18.58
N LEU A 131 3.35 -11.33 19.35
CA LEU A 131 3.52 -11.45 20.80
C LEU A 131 2.16 -11.59 21.50
N ILE A 132 1.18 -10.75 21.17
CA ILE A 132 -0.19 -10.83 21.70
C ILE A 132 -0.78 -12.21 21.40
N GLY A 133 -0.65 -12.71 20.17
CA GLY A 133 -1.13 -14.05 19.80
C GLY A 133 -0.41 -15.18 20.53
N ALA A 134 0.85 -15.00 20.95
CA ALA A 134 1.55 -15.95 21.80
C ALA A 134 1.05 -15.88 23.25
N LEU A 135 0.86 -14.68 23.80
CA LEU A 135 0.34 -14.46 25.15
C LEU A 135 -1.08 -15.03 25.32
N GLN A 136 -1.94 -14.88 24.30
CA GLN A 136 -3.29 -15.46 24.29
C GLN A 136 -3.33 -17.00 24.38
N LYS A 137 -2.22 -17.69 24.09
CA LYS A 137 -2.11 -19.16 24.17
C LYS A 137 -1.59 -19.65 25.51
N ILE A 138 -1.11 -18.75 26.36
CA ILE A 138 -0.69 -19.09 27.73
C ILE A 138 -1.97 -19.26 28.55
N ASN A 139 -2.16 -20.44 29.13
CA ASN A 139 -3.30 -20.71 29.99
C ASN A 139 -3.07 -19.99 31.34
N THR A 140 -3.64 -18.82 31.51
CA THR A 140 -3.66 -18.12 32.80
C THR A 140 -4.83 -18.68 33.60
N ASN A 141 -4.56 -19.53 34.60
CA ASN A 141 -5.57 -20.03 35.52
C ASN A 141 -6.08 -18.96 36.51
N ASP A 142 -6.09 -17.67 36.13
CA ASP A 142 -6.41 -16.49 36.95
C ASP A 142 -5.66 -16.36 38.30
N PHE A 143 -4.71 -17.24 38.59
CA PHE A 143 -3.80 -17.12 39.73
C PHE A 143 -2.54 -16.34 39.30
N VAL A 144 -2.43 -15.13 39.82
CA VAL A 144 -1.17 -14.39 39.87
C VAL A 144 -0.55 -14.67 41.25
N GLY A 145 0.45 -15.56 41.30
CA GLY A 145 1.27 -15.82 42.49
C GLY A 145 0.74 -16.89 43.43
#